data_AF-A0A2W5ZX20-F1
#
_entry.id   AF-A0A2W5ZX20-F1
#
_cell.length_a   1.000
_cell.length_b   1.000
_cell.length_c   1.000
_cell.angle_alpha   90.00
_cell.angle_beta   90.00
_cell.angle_gamma   90.00
#
_symmetry.space_group_name_H-M   'P 1'
#
loop_
_entity.id
_entity.type
_entity.pdbx_description
1 polymer ?
#
loop_
_entity_poly.entity_id
_entity_poly.type
_entity_poly.pdbx_seq_one_letter_code
_entity_poly.pdbx_strand_id
1 'polypeptide(L)'
;MIYHLSLQTAGLIAGFLLLLVSLPGLIKPDFSQQMAQRLPRSRVTGWALLTVGFLWSFWLLATMEMGEFSSFRKPLLFILPVGFLLVLRFVDEFLAVRALGILFLLAAEPLLDAAFFRSERSRLLVTVFAYLLIVAGLFWVTMPYLLRDQINWSARTNGRWRLTHGLAFLYGAAILACAFTRY
;
A
#
# COMPACT_ATOMS: atom_id res chain seq x y z
N MET A 1 10.44 -16.36 8.81
CA MET A 1 10.08 -15.07 8.21
C MET A 1 9.68 -15.35 6.77
N ILE A 2 8.52 -14.89 6.33
CA ILE A 2 7.93 -15.28 5.04
C ILE A 2 8.64 -14.57 3.88
N TYR A 3 9.15 -13.37 4.14
CA TYR A 3 9.93 -12.60 3.19
C TYR A 3 11.41 -12.67 3.53
N HIS A 4 12.25 -12.63 2.50
CA HIS A 4 13.71 -12.56 2.64
C HIS A 4 14.23 -11.29 1.97
N LEU A 5 13.60 -10.15 2.28
CA LEU A 5 14.01 -8.85 1.76
C LEU A 5 15.05 -8.22 2.68
N SER A 6 16.17 -7.79 2.10
CA SER A 6 17.12 -6.95 2.82
C SER A 6 16.52 -5.55 3.05
N LEU A 7 17.03 -4.84 4.07
CA LEU A 7 16.64 -3.45 4.32
C LEU A 7 16.91 -2.57 3.09
N GLN A 8 18.01 -2.82 2.38
CA GLN A 8 18.33 -2.15 1.14
C GLN A 8 17.26 -2.37 0.07
N THR A 9 16.89 -3.63 -0.20
CA THR A 9 15.87 -3.95 -1.23
C THR A 9 14.51 -3.37 -0.86
N ALA A 10 14.10 -3.46 0.41
CA ALA A 10 12.88 -2.84 0.90
C ALA A 10 12.89 -1.31 0.73
N GLY A 11 14.02 -0.67 1.05
CA GLY A 11 14.24 0.76 0.84
C GLY A 11 14.18 1.16 -0.64
N LEU A 12 14.81 0.38 -1.52
CA LEU A 12 14.76 0.60 -2.97
C LEU A 12 13.30 0.52 -3.47
N ILE A 13 12.58 -0.55 -3.15
CA ILE A 13 11.19 -0.73 -3.58
C ILE A 13 10.31 0.41 -3.06
N ALA A 14 10.36 0.71 -1.76
CA ALA A 14 9.55 1.77 -1.16
C ALA A 14 9.86 3.15 -1.77
N GLY A 15 11.15 3.46 -1.90
CA GLY A 15 11.61 4.72 -2.47
C GLY A 15 11.22 4.89 -3.94
N PHE A 16 11.41 3.86 -4.77
CA PHE A 16 10.99 3.88 -6.17
C PHE A 16 9.48 4.00 -6.32
N LEU A 17 8.70 3.30 -5.51
CA LEU A 17 7.24 3.41 -5.53
C LEU A 17 6.78 4.84 -5.20
N LEU A 18 7.36 5.45 -4.17
CA LEU A 18 7.06 6.84 -3.80
C LEU A 18 7.44 7.82 -4.91
N LEU A 19 8.60 7.63 -5.56
CA LEU A 19 9.00 8.46 -6.70
C LEU A 19 8.06 8.27 -7.90
N LEU A 20 7.70 7.02 -8.23
CA LEU A 20 6.83 6.70 -9.35
C LEU A 20 5.44 7.31 -9.19
N VAL A 21 4.89 7.31 -7.97
CA VAL A 21 3.59 7.94 -7.68
C VAL A 21 3.69 9.46 -7.65
N SER A 22 4.80 10.02 -7.14
CA SER A 22 4.95 11.47 -6.96
C SER A 22 5.34 12.24 -8.22
N LEU A 23 6.22 11.68 -9.06
CA LEU A 23 6.76 12.33 -10.25
C LEU A 23 5.69 12.81 -11.26
N PRO A 24 4.71 11.98 -11.65
CA PRO A 24 3.65 12.42 -12.55
C PRO A 24 2.85 13.61 -11.98
N GLY A 25 2.60 13.61 -10.67
CA GLY A 25 1.87 14.68 -10.00
C GLY A 25 2.63 16.01 -9.94
N LEU A 26 3.97 15.98 -10.00
CA LEU A 26 4.81 17.17 -10.06
C LEU A 26 4.94 17.71 -11.50
N ILE A 27 5.17 16.82 -12.47
CA ILE A 27 5.43 17.18 -13.87
C ILE A 27 4.12 17.57 -14.59
N LYS A 28 3.07 16.76 -14.43
CA LYS A 28 1.77 16.91 -15.11
C LYS A 28 0.63 16.88 -14.08
N PRO A 29 0.44 17.96 -13.30
CA PRO A 29 -0.55 18.00 -12.23
C PRO A 29 -1.98 17.78 -12.75
N ASP A 30 -2.39 18.44 -13.84
CA ASP A 30 -3.77 18.37 -14.33
C ASP A 30 -4.17 16.95 -14.78
N PHE A 31 -3.27 16.25 -15.48
CA PHE A 31 -3.49 14.86 -15.88
C PHE A 31 -3.55 13.92 -14.66
N SER A 32 -2.63 14.10 -13.72
CA SER A 32 -2.55 13.28 -12.51
C SER A 32 -3.77 13.47 -11.60
N GLN A 33 -4.26 14.70 -11.49
CA GLN A 33 -5.50 15.02 -10.76
C GLN A 33 -6.70 14.30 -11.36
N GLN A 34 -6.88 14.38 -12.68
CA GLN A 34 -8.00 13.72 -13.37
C GLN A 34 -7.94 12.20 -13.19
N MET A 35 -6.75 11.60 -13.31
CA MET A 35 -6.58 10.15 -13.12
C MET A 35 -6.86 9.73 -11.68
N ALA A 36 -6.32 10.46 -10.70
CA ALA A 36 -6.53 10.17 -9.29
C ALA A 36 -8.00 10.31 -8.89
N GLN A 37 -8.72 11.33 -9.37
CA GLN A 37 -10.15 11.51 -9.05
C GLN A 37 -11.03 10.38 -9.59
N ARG A 38 -10.61 9.70 -10.66
CA ARG A 38 -11.32 8.54 -11.23
C ARG A 38 -11.05 7.25 -10.45
N LEU A 39 -9.88 7.13 -9.82
CA LEU A 39 -9.44 5.92 -9.12
C LEU A 39 -10.46 5.40 -8.08
N PRO A 40 -11.00 6.21 -7.15
CA PRO A 40 -11.89 5.70 -6.10
C PRO A 40 -13.15 5.00 -6.61
N ARG A 41 -13.62 5.31 -7.82
CA ARG A 41 -14.85 4.76 -8.40
C ARG A 41 -14.58 3.78 -9.56
N SER A 42 -13.32 3.50 -9.87
CA SER A 42 -12.96 2.59 -10.95
C SER A 42 -13.22 1.13 -10.56
N ARG A 43 -14.21 0.49 -11.21
CA ARG A 43 -14.54 -0.93 -10.98
C ARG A 43 -13.42 -1.86 -11.41
N VAL A 44 -12.88 -1.62 -12.61
CA VAL A 44 -11.79 -2.43 -13.18
C VAL A 44 -10.57 -2.40 -12.27
N THR A 45 -10.19 -1.21 -11.77
CA THR A 45 -9.08 -1.09 -10.82
C THR A 45 -9.41 -1.78 -9.50
N GLY A 46 -10.65 -1.69 -9.01
CA GLY A 46 -11.10 -2.42 -7.84
C GLY A 46 -10.94 -3.92 -7.95
N TRP A 47 -11.41 -4.51 -9.06
CA TRP A 47 -11.25 -5.95 -9.31
C TRP A 47 -9.79 -6.36 -9.42
N ALA A 48 -8.97 -5.59 -10.14
CA ALA A 48 -7.55 -5.87 -10.31
C ALA A 48 -6.81 -5.85 -8.96
N LEU A 49 -6.96 -4.76 -8.19
CA LEU A 49 -6.31 -4.61 -6.88
C LEU A 49 -6.79 -5.68 -5.88
N LEU A 50 -8.10 -5.97 -5.86
CA LEU A 50 -8.65 -6.98 -4.95
C LEU A 50 -8.12 -8.36 -5.30
N THR A 51 -8.01 -8.69 -6.60
CA THR A 51 -7.46 -9.97 -7.05
C THR A 51 -6.01 -10.12 -6.64
N VAL A 52 -5.19 -9.07 -6.80
CA VAL A 52 -3.80 -9.07 -6.31
C VAL A 52 -3.76 -9.28 -4.79
N GLY A 53 -4.58 -8.56 -4.03
CA GLY A 53 -4.66 -8.70 -2.57
C GLY A 53 -5.12 -10.09 -2.14
N PHE A 54 -6.07 -10.69 -2.86
CA PHE A 54 -6.53 -12.06 -2.64
C PHE A 54 -5.41 -13.06 -2.88
N LEU A 55 -4.73 -13.01 -4.03
CA LEU A 55 -3.63 -13.94 -4.35
C LEU A 55 -2.50 -13.83 -3.33
N TRP A 56 -2.12 -12.60 -2.95
CA TRP A 56 -1.10 -12.37 -1.95
C TRP A 56 -1.52 -12.92 -0.58
N SER A 57 -2.73 -12.59 -0.10
CA SER A 57 -3.24 -13.10 1.18
C SER A 57 -3.37 -14.62 1.20
N PHE A 58 -3.81 -15.21 0.09
CA PHE A 58 -3.95 -16.66 -0.06
C PHE A 58 -2.59 -17.36 0.01
N TRP A 59 -1.59 -16.82 -0.69
CA TRP A 59 -0.21 -17.32 -0.62
C TRP A 59 0.35 -17.21 0.81
N LEU A 60 0.17 -16.07 1.48
CA LEU A 60 0.58 -15.89 2.87
C LEU A 60 -0.07 -16.91 3.79
N LEU A 61 -1.39 -17.04 3.72
CA LEU A 61 -2.14 -17.97 4.55
C LEU A 61 -1.74 -19.43 4.31
N ALA A 62 -1.39 -19.80 3.07
CA ALA A 62 -0.93 -21.14 2.73
C ALA A 62 0.47 -21.47 3.27
N THR A 63 1.34 -20.47 3.36
CA THR A 63 2.78 -20.65 3.64
C THR A 63 3.21 -20.23 5.04
N MET A 64 2.47 -19.34 5.70
CA MET A 64 2.84 -18.80 7.01
C MET A 64 2.79 -19.86 8.11
N GLU A 65 3.78 -19.82 8.99
CA GLU A 65 3.78 -20.60 10.22
C GLU A 65 2.76 -20.00 11.19
N MET A 66 1.62 -20.68 11.35
CA MET A 66 0.53 -20.21 12.22
C MET A 66 0.72 -20.60 13.69
N GLY A 67 1.77 -21.38 14.01
CA GLY A 67 2.00 -21.91 15.35
C GLY A 67 0.77 -22.62 15.91
N GLU A 68 0.29 -22.15 17.07
CA GLU A 68 -0.91 -22.65 17.75
C GLU A 68 -2.20 -22.50 16.94
N PHE A 69 -2.24 -21.61 15.96
CA PHE A 69 -3.39 -21.39 15.08
C PHE A 69 -3.39 -22.26 13.81
N SER A 70 -2.51 -23.26 13.71
CA SER A 70 -2.42 -24.13 12.53
C SER A 70 -3.73 -24.83 12.15
N SER A 71 -4.60 -25.12 13.13
CA SER A 71 -5.94 -25.68 12.91
C SER A 71 -6.86 -24.74 12.12
N PHE A 72 -6.67 -23.42 12.24
CA PHE A 72 -7.46 -22.41 11.51
C PHE A 72 -7.06 -22.26 10.05
N ARG A 73 -5.92 -22.83 9.62
CA ARG A 73 -5.45 -22.73 8.23
C ARG A 73 -6.50 -23.20 7.23
N LYS A 74 -7.04 -24.41 7.42
CA LYS A 74 -8.01 -25.00 6.49
C LYS A 74 -9.31 -24.18 6.40
N PRO A 75 -9.96 -23.81 7.53
CA PRO A 75 -11.11 -22.91 7.49
C PRO A 75 -10.82 -21.59 6.78
N LEU A 76 -9.70 -20.93 7.08
CA LEU A 76 -9.36 -19.64 6.47
C LEU A 76 -9.09 -19.77 4.97
N LEU A 77 -8.43 -20.84 4.53
CA LEU A 77 -8.16 -21.09 3.10
C LEU A 77 -9.45 -21.34 2.30
N PHE A 78 -10.52 -21.77 2.96
CA PHE A 78 -11.83 -21.90 2.35
C PHE A 78 -12.64 -20.58 2.40
N ILE A 79 -12.65 -19.91 3.56
CA ILE A 79 -13.39 -18.66 3.76
C ILE A 79 -12.85 -17.53 2.89
N LEU A 80 -11.52 -17.46 2.69
CA LEU A 80 -10.89 -16.36 1.94
C LEU A 80 -11.36 -16.31 0.46
N PRO A 81 -11.34 -17.40 -0.33
CA PRO A 81 -11.92 -17.40 -1.68
C PRO A 81 -13.41 -17.08 -1.72
N VAL A 82 -14.19 -17.61 -0.78
CA VAL A 82 -15.62 -17.31 -0.67
C VAL A 82 -15.84 -15.83 -0.42
N GLY A 83 -15.12 -15.25 0.54
CA GLY A 83 -15.15 -13.82 0.85
C GLY A 83 -14.76 -12.96 -0.35
N PHE A 84 -13.72 -13.36 -1.09
CA PHE A 84 -13.32 -12.68 -2.33
C PHE A 84 -14.46 -12.62 -3.36
N LEU A 85 -15.12 -13.75 -3.64
CA LEU A 85 -16.25 -13.81 -4.57
C LEU A 85 -17.44 -12.98 -4.09
N LEU A 86 -17.75 -13.03 -2.79
CA LEU A 86 -18.83 -12.24 -2.19
C LEU A 86 -18.54 -10.74 -2.31
N VAL A 87 -17.31 -10.31 -2.00
CA VAL A 87 -16.90 -8.90 -2.13
C VAL A 87 -16.98 -8.44 -3.58
N LEU A 88 -16.49 -9.24 -4.53
CA LEU A 88 -16.62 -8.92 -5.96
C LEU A 88 -18.06 -8.77 -6.42
N ARG A 89 -18.99 -9.54 -5.84
CA ARG A 89 -20.40 -9.57 -6.27
C ARG A 89 -21.27 -8.50 -5.61
N PHE A 90 -20.98 -8.17 -4.34
CA PHE A 90 -21.86 -7.36 -3.50
C PHE A 90 -21.25 -6.00 -3.10
N VAL A 91 -19.94 -5.80 -3.23
CA VAL A 91 -19.26 -4.56 -2.82
C VAL A 91 -18.76 -3.83 -4.05
N ASP A 92 -19.67 -3.15 -4.75
CA ASP A 92 -19.34 -2.40 -5.97
C ASP A 92 -18.81 -0.99 -5.68
N GLU A 93 -19.29 -0.34 -4.63
CA GLU A 93 -18.91 1.05 -4.33
C GLU A 93 -17.55 1.14 -3.65
N PHE A 94 -16.66 1.98 -4.18
CA PHE A 94 -15.32 2.22 -3.63
C PHE A 94 -14.45 0.97 -3.43
N LEU A 95 -14.68 -0.08 -4.22
CA LEU A 95 -13.92 -1.31 -4.13
C LEU A 95 -12.41 -1.08 -4.32
N ALA A 96 -12.03 -0.21 -5.27
CA ALA A 96 -10.63 0.17 -5.51
C ALA A 96 -9.95 0.74 -4.27
N VAL A 97 -10.63 1.58 -3.50
CA VAL A 97 -10.05 2.19 -2.30
C VAL A 97 -9.84 1.14 -1.21
N ARG A 98 -10.83 0.27 -0.98
CA ARG A 98 -10.71 -0.79 0.03
C ARG A 98 -9.62 -1.79 -0.34
N ALA A 99 -9.59 -2.21 -1.61
CA ALA A 99 -8.56 -3.12 -2.10
C ALA A 99 -7.16 -2.50 -2.00
N LEU A 100 -7.01 -1.21 -2.31
CA LEU A 100 -5.76 -0.48 -2.09
C LEU A 100 -5.36 -0.47 -0.61
N GLY A 101 -6.32 -0.25 0.30
CA GLY A 101 -6.07 -0.30 1.73
C GLY A 101 -5.63 -1.69 2.21
N ILE A 102 -6.23 -2.77 1.70
CA ILE A 102 -5.78 -4.15 1.96
C ILE A 102 -4.34 -4.34 1.49
N LEU A 103 -4.01 -3.89 0.28
CA LEU A 103 -2.65 -3.98 -0.26
C LEU A 103 -1.65 -3.18 0.57
N PHE A 104 -2.04 -2.03 1.12
CA PHE A 104 -1.18 -1.25 2.02
C PHE A 104 -0.88 -1.99 3.31
N LEU A 105 -1.88 -2.68 3.88
CA LEU A 105 -1.69 -3.52 5.06
C LEU A 105 -0.76 -4.70 4.76
N LEU A 106 -0.94 -5.36 3.62
CA LEU A 106 -0.08 -6.46 3.17
C LEU A 106 1.36 -5.99 2.89
N ALA A 107 1.52 -4.83 2.24
CA ALA A 107 2.83 -4.29 1.90
C ALA A 107 3.61 -3.79 3.12
N ALA A 108 2.95 -3.43 4.22
CA ALA A 108 3.62 -2.99 5.42
C ALA A 108 4.41 -4.12 6.12
N GLU A 109 3.92 -5.36 6.05
CA GLU A 109 4.56 -6.53 6.64
C GLU A 109 6.01 -6.74 6.13
N PRO A 110 6.29 -6.91 4.83
CA PRO A 110 7.65 -7.12 4.32
C PRO A 110 8.58 -5.94 4.60
N LEU A 111 8.05 -4.71 4.67
CA LEU A 111 8.85 -3.52 5.01
C LEU A 111 9.28 -3.53 6.48
N LEU A 112 8.38 -3.90 7.39
CA LEU A 112 8.69 -4.04 8.81
C LEU A 112 9.64 -5.21 9.07
N ASP A 113 9.41 -6.34 8.39
CA ASP A 113 10.25 -7.53 8.46
C ASP A 113 11.70 -7.22 8.06
N ALA A 114 11.89 -6.49 6.95
CA ALA A 114 13.22 -6.07 6.49
C ALA A 114 13.94 -5.10 7.46
N ALA A 115 13.19 -4.31 8.22
CA ALA A 115 13.72 -3.38 9.22
C ALA A 115 13.92 -4.02 10.61
N PHE A 116 13.37 -5.21 10.82
CA PHE A 116 13.43 -5.94 12.07
C PHE A 116 14.88 -6.36 12.39
N PHE A 117 15.27 -6.28 13.67
CA PHE A 117 16.64 -6.56 14.16
C PHE A 117 17.80 -5.78 13.52
N ARG A 118 17.53 -4.76 12.71
CA ARG A 118 18.56 -3.84 12.22
C ARG A 118 19.05 -2.89 13.33
N SER A 119 20.26 -2.36 13.25
CA SER A 119 20.79 -1.44 14.29
C SER A 119 20.84 0.00 13.80
N GLU A 120 20.85 0.18 12.49
CA GLU A 120 20.96 1.43 11.78
C GLU A 120 19.75 2.33 12.09
N ARG A 121 20.00 3.58 12.51
CA ARG A 121 18.91 4.54 12.77
C ARG A 121 18.10 4.86 11.51
N SER A 122 18.75 4.82 10.34
CA SER A 122 18.13 5.11 9.04
C SER A 122 16.99 4.14 8.69
N ARG A 123 16.95 2.93 9.27
CA ARG A 123 15.84 1.96 9.07
C ARG A 123 14.47 2.54 9.44
N LEU A 124 14.46 3.54 10.33
CA LEU A 124 13.24 4.18 10.80
C LEU A 124 12.48 4.87 9.67
N LEU A 125 13.14 5.26 8.57
CA LEU A 125 12.43 5.78 7.40
C LEU A 125 11.51 4.70 6.81
N VAL A 126 12.02 3.49 6.57
CA VAL A 126 11.19 2.37 6.07
C VAL A 126 10.13 1.97 7.10
N THR A 127 10.48 1.98 8.39
CA THR A 127 9.55 1.62 9.47
C THR A 127 8.38 2.62 9.57
N VAL A 128 8.67 3.92 9.59
CA VAL A 128 7.65 4.98 9.63
C VAL A 128 6.79 4.92 8.38
N PHE A 129 7.38 4.69 7.20
CA PHE A 129 6.62 4.50 5.98
C PHE A 129 5.62 3.34 6.09
N ALA A 130 6.07 2.19 6.60
CA ALA A 130 5.19 1.03 6.81
C ALA A 130 4.04 1.35 7.77
N TYR A 131 4.28 2.06 8.87
CA TYR A 131 3.21 2.50 9.77
C TYR A 131 2.25 3.50 9.11
N LEU A 132 2.73 4.41 8.26
CA LEU A 132 1.86 5.28 7.47
C LEU A 132 0.97 4.47 6.52
N LEU A 133 1.51 3.43 5.87
CA LEU A 133 0.71 2.50 5.06
C LEU A 133 -0.33 1.76 5.91
N ILE A 134 0.03 1.29 7.10
CA ILE A 134 -0.92 0.62 8.01
C ILE A 134 -2.07 1.56 8.36
N VAL A 135 -1.77 2.77 8.82
CA VAL A 135 -2.78 3.76 9.19
C VAL A 135 -3.68 4.08 7.99
N ALA A 136 -3.10 4.40 6.83
CA ALA A 136 -3.86 4.65 5.62
C ALA A 136 -4.72 3.46 5.21
N GLY A 137 -4.17 2.25 5.28
CA GLY A 137 -4.85 1.00 4.95
C GLY A 137 -6.08 0.76 5.84
N LEU A 138 -5.94 0.88 7.16
CA LEU A 138 -7.03 0.73 8.11
C LEU A 138 -8.18 1.72 7.82
N PHE A 139 -7.84 2.99 7.57
CA PHE A 139 -8.83 4.01 7.26
C PHE A 139 -9.49 3.79 5.90
N TRP A 140 -8.74 3.39 4.87
CA TRP A 140 -9.29 3.22 3.53
C TRP A 140 -10.12 1.94 3.37
N VAL A 141 -9.83 0.89 4.13
CA VAL A 141 -10.70 -0.30 4.19
C VAL A 141 -12.02 0.03 4.89
N THR A 142 -11.96 0.72 6.03
CA THR A 142 -13.13 0.99 6.88
C THR A 142 -13.99 2.14 6.33
N MET A 143 -13.35 3.23 5.93
CA MET A 143 -13.95 4.50 5.50
C MET A 143 -13.37 4.94 4.14
N PRO A 144 -13.69 4.23 3.05
CA PRO A 144 -13.05 4.44 1.75
C PRO A 144 -13.33 5.81 1.11
N TYR A 145 -14.38 6.51 1.54
CA TYR A 145 -14.65 7.87 1.07
C TYR A 145 -13.52 8.85 1.46
N LEU A 146 -12.71 8.54 2.48
CA LEU A 146 -11.60 9.38 2.91
C LEU A 146 -10.54 9.55 1.81
N LEU A 147 -10.21 8.51 1.04
CA LEU A 147 -9.26 8.65 -0.08
C LEU A 147 -9.80 9.59 -1.16
N ARG A 148 -11.09 9.46 -1.50
CA ARG A 148 -11.75 10.38 -2.43
C ARG A 148 -11.65 11.82 -1.92
N ASP A 149 -11.93 12.04 -0.64
CA ASP A 149 -11.92 13.38 -0.05
C ASP A 149 -10.50 13.96 0.06
N GLN A 150 -9.50 13.12 0.36
CA GLN A 150 -8.07 13.46 0.33
C GLN A 150 -7.63 13.89 -1.07
N ILE A 151 -7.98 13.12 -2.11
CA ILE A 151 -7.68 13.44 -3.51
C ILE A 151 -8.37 14.74 -3.93
N ASN A 152 -9.65 14.91 -3.58
CA ASN A 152 -10.38 16.12 -3.90
C ASN A 152 -9.82 17.35 -3.17
N TRP A 153 -9.36 17.19 -1.92
CA TRP A 153 -8.73 18.26 -1.15
C TRP A 153 -7.38 18.68 -1.75
N SER A 154 -6.55 17.72 -2.15
CA SER A 154 -5.25 18.01 -2.77
C SER A 154 -5.41 18.60 -4.16
N ALA A 155 -6.41 18.15 -4.93
CA ALA A 155 -6.69 18.63 -6.28
C ALA A 155 -7.41 19.99 -6.35
N ARG A 156 -7.78 20.61 -5.21
CA ARG A 156 -8.44 21.93 -5.22
C ARG A 156 -7.58 23.03 -5.84
N THR A 157 -6.26 22.95 -5.67
CA THR A 157 -5.32 23.89 -6.26
C THR A 157 -4.04 23.18 -6.67
N ASN A 158 -3.42 23.65 -7.76
CA ASN A 158 -2.14 23.09 -8.22
C ASN A 158 -1.03 23.21 -7.17
N GLY A 159 -1.07 24.24 -6.31
CA GLY A 159 -0.15 24.38 -5.18
C GLY A 159 -0.28 23.24 -4.15
N ARG A 160 -1.51 22.91 -3.73
CA ARG A 160 -1.75 21.80 -2.78
C ARG A 160 -1.36 20.46 -3.37
N TRP A 161 -1.73 20.23 -4.64
CA TRP A 161 -1.39 19.00 -5.35
C TRP A 161 0.12 18.78 -5.44
N ARG A 162 0.85 19.82 -5.86
CA ARG A 162 2.31 19.79 -5.94
C ARG A 162 2.96 19.66 -4.57
N LEU A 163 2.40 20.29 -3.53
CA LEU A 163 2.92 20.15 -2.16
C LEU A 163 2.80 18.70 -1.67
N THR A 164 1.64 18.06 -1.81
CA THR A 164 1.46 16.67 -1.36
C THR A 164 2.38 15.70 -2.11
N HIS A 165 2.50 15.86 -3.43
CA HIS A 165 3.39 15.03 -4.24
C HIS A 165 4.86 15.37 -3.98
N GLY A 166 5.19 16.63 -3.70
CA GLY A 166 6.55 17.07 -3.36
C GLY A 166 7.02 16.50 -2.03
N LEU A 167 6.16 16.47 -1.01
CA LEU A 167 6.47 15.82 0.26
C LEU A 167 6.70 14.32 0.10
N ALA A 168 5.84 13.63 -0.67
CA ALA A 168 6.00 12.21 -0.98
C ALA A 168 7.29 11.94 -1.79
N PHE A 169 7.61 12.81 -2.76
CA PHE A 169 8.84 12.75 -3.55
C PHE A 169 10.08 12.89 -2.67
N LEU A 170 10.13 13.92 -1.83
CA LEU A 170 11.25 14.18 -0.92
C LEU A 170 11.46 13.01 0.04
N TYR A 171 10.38 12.45 0.58
CA TYR A 171 10.44 11.29 1.46
C TYR A 171 10.95 10.03 0.73
N GLY A 172 10.45 9.76 -0.48
CA GLY A 172 10.92 8.65 -1.32
C GLY A 172 12.39 8.79 -1.71
N ALA A 173 12.82 10.01 -2.09
CA ALA A 173 14.21 10.31 -2.40
C ALA A 173 15.13 10.11 -1.19
N ALA A 174 14.69 10.49 0.01
CA ALA A 174 15.44 10.27 1.25
C ALA A 174 15.62 8.77 1.55
N ILE A 175 14.57 7.95 1.35
CA ILE A 175 14.66 6.50 1.49
C ILE A 175 15.63 5.92 0.46
N LEU A 176 15.54 6.31 -0.82
CA LEU A 176 16.47 5.83 -1.86
C LEU A 176 17.91 6.22 -1.56
N ALA A 177 18.16 7.46 -1.14
CA ALA A 177 19.50 7.90 -0.77
C ALA A 177 20.07 7.05 0.37
N CYS A 178 19.26 6.74 1.39
CA CYS A 178 19.67 5.83 2.47
C CYS A 178 19.90 4.40 1.96
N ALA A 179 19.11 3.92 1.00
CA ALA A 179 19.28 2.60 0.42
C ALA A 179 20.61 2.41 -0.33
N PHE A 180 21.14 3.47 -0.95
CA PHE A 180 22.45 3.41 -1.62
C PHE A 180 23.64 3.70 -0.69
N THR A 181 23.43 4.37 0.44
CA THR A 181 24.54 4.89 1.27
C THR A 181 24.64 4.28 2.66
N ARG A 182 23.54 3.74 3.21
CA ARG A 182 23.41 3.38 4.63
C ARG A 182 22.71 2.04 4.89
N TYR A 183 22.09 1.42 3.89
CA TYR A 183 21.41 0.11 4.01
C TYR A 183 22.20 -1.02 3.38
#